data_AF-A0A8I6YVY9-F1
#
_entry.id   AF-A0A8I6YVY9-F1
#
_cell.length_a   1.000
_cell.length_b   1.000
_cell.length_c   1.000
_cell.angle_alpha   90.00
_cell.angle_beta   90.00
_cell.angle_gamma   90.00
#
_symmetry.space_group_name_H-M   'P 1'
#
loop_
_entity.id
_entity.type
_entity.pdbx_description
1 polymer ?
#
loop_
_entity_poly.entity_id
_entity_poly.type
_entity_poly.pdbx_seq_one_letter_code
_entity_poly.pdbx_strand_id
1 'polypeptide(L)'
;MPGDFSQWIMRYYDPEMLQIVIPERGKIPADAASVSRIWGLPNRGRKVCFDNCPEITKAMYNIYNITSKNSSSLTNWCKMIKEMNGSHDDDFVRAWLALAFSSFLAPSTSLSISPKSFSVVMDVNVITETNICQFVVDQLKLAFTLGRRNKKAVCCCVFHIVVSASSLFVASIHFFFSNIN
;
A
#
# COMPACT_ATOMS: atom_id res chain seq x y z
N MET A 1 4.58 9.13 15.73
CA MET A 1 3.58 8.31 16.42
C MET A 1 4.15 7.90 17.77
N PRO A 2 3.45 8.07 18.90
CA PRO A 2 3.93 7.57 20.18
C PRO A 2 4.12 6.05 20.08
N GLY A 3 5.30 5.56 20.43
CA GLY A 3 5.63 4.12 20.34
C GLY A 3 4.70 3.23 21.17
N ASP A 4 3.97 3.81 22.11
CA ASP A 4 3.06 3.12 23.02
C ASP A 4 1.77 2.69 22.32
N PHE A 5 1.25 3.49 21.39
CA PHE A 5 0.00 3.16 20.70
C PHE A 5 0.18 2.03 19.69
N SER A 6 1.30 2.00 18.97
CA SER A 6 1.56 0.92 18.02
C SER A 6 1.81 -0.42 18.72
N GLN A 7 2.52 -0.40 19.85
CA GLN A 7 2.68 -1.57 20.71
C GLN A 7 1.35 -2.06 21.29
N TRP A 8 0.47 -1.12 21.66
CA TRP A 8 -0.88 -1.45 22.12
C TRP A 8 -1.70 -2.14 21.03
N ILE A 9 -1.74 -1.59 19.80
CA ILE A 9 -2.44 -2.23 18.68
C ILE A 9 -1.86 -3.64 18.42
N MET A 10 -0.54 -3.79 18.42
CA MET A 10 0.12 -5.08 18.24
C MET A 10 -0.26 -6.14 19.28
N ARG A 11 -0.46 -5.71 20.52
CA ARG A 11 -0.82 -6.62 21.61
C ARG A 11 -2.25 -7.15 21.48
N TYR A 12 -3.13 -6.35 20.89
CA TYR A 12 -4.57 -6.60 20.86
C TYR A 12 -5.11 -6.96 19.47
N TYR A 13 -4.26 -6.97 18.44
CA TYR A 13 -4.63 -7.41 17.11
C TYR A 13 -4.65 -8.95 17.02
N ASP A 14 -5.78 -9.48 16.58
CA ASP A 14 -6.00 -10.88 16.25
C ASP A 14 -5.87 -11.06 14.73
N PRO A 15 -4.76 -11.67 14.23
CA PRO A 15 -4.51 -11.85 12.80
C PRO A 15 -5.35 -12.95 12.15
N GLU A 16 -5.95 -13.85 12.92
CA GLU A 16 -6.81 -14.91 12.38
C GLU A 16 -8.19 -14.35 12.07
N MET A 17 -8.75 -13.60 13.02
CA MET A 17 -10.06 -12.95 12.91
C MET A 17 -10.00 -11.56 12.28
N LEU A 18 -8.80 -11.06 11.97
CA LEU A 18 -8.56 -9.74 11.37
C LEU A 18 -9.26 -8.62 12.16
N GLN A 19 -9.04 -8.56 13.46
CA GLN A 19 -9.73 -7.61 14.35
C GLN A 19 -8.83 -7.11 15.46
N ILE A 20 -9.11 -5.90 15.96
CA ILE A 20 -8.50 -5.38 17.18
C ILE A 20 -9.47 -5.64 18.33
N VAL A 21 -9.02 -6.40 19.34
CA VAL A 21 -9.80 -6.72 20.53
C VAL A 21 -9.50 -5.69 21.61
N ILE A 22 -10.46 -4.82 21.90
CA ILE A 22 -10.33 -3.86 23.00
C ILE A 22 -10.94 -4.50 24.25
N PRO A 23 -10.14 -4.84 25.27
CA PRO A 23 -10.66 -5.44 26.50
C PRO A 23 -11.80 -4.60 27.05
N GLU A 24 -12.89 -5.27 27.44
CA GLU A 24 -14.07 -4.67 28.08
C GLU A 24 -14.86 -3.66 27.21
N ARG A 25 -14.42 -3.37 25.98
CA ARG A 25 -15.09 -2.41 25.06
C ARG A 25 -15.61 -3.04 23.78
N GLY A 26 -15.03 -4.14 23.33
CA GLY A 26 -15.49 -4.86 22.13
C GLY A 26 -14.40 -5.10 21.10
N LYS A 27 -14.80 -5.22 19.84
CA LYS A 27 -13.93 -5.64 18.73
C LYS A 27 -14.07 -4.67 17.57
N ILE A 28 -12.95 -4.30 16.95
CA ILE A 28 -12.91 -3.48 15.74
C ILE A 28 -12.47 -4.36 14.58
N PRO A 29 -13.33 -4.63 13.57
CA PRO A 29 -12.94 -5.41 12.40
C PRO A 29 -11.95 -4.63 11.53
N ALA A 30 -10.89 -5.30 11.12
CA ALA A 30 -9.83 -4.85 10.22
C ALA A 30 -9.76 -5.74 8.96
N ASP A 31 -10.94 -6.14 8.47
CA ASP A 31 -11.12 -6.91 7.24
C ASP A 31 -11.19 -6.03 5.97
N ALA A 32 -11.38 -6.65 4.82
CA ALA A 32 -11.37 -5.97 3.53
C ALA A 32 -12.55 -5.00 3.38
N ALA A 33 -13.69 -5.28 4.02
CA ALA A 33 -14.84 -4.38 4.03
C ALA A 33 -14.54 -3.12 4.85
N SER A 34 -13.84 -3.26 5.98
CA SER A 34 -13.33 -2.12 6.74
C SER A 34 -12.34 -1.27 5.93
N VAL A 35 -11.39 -1.88 5.22
CA VAL A 35 -10.45 -1.15 4.34
C VAL A 35 -11.20 -0.40 3.24
N SER A 36 -12.16 -1.05 2.57
CA SER A 36 -12.98 -0.43 1.52
C SER A 36 -13.78 0.76 2.06
N ARG A 37 -14.43 0.62 3.22
CA ARG A 37 -15.20 1.69 3.85
C ARG A 37 -14.35 2.91 4.18
N ILE A 38 -13.11 2.70 4.61
CA ILE A 38 -12.26 3.81 5.04
C ILE A 38 -11.49 4.43 3.85
N TRP A 39 -11.05 3.64 2.88
CA TRP A 39 -10.16 4.12 1.82
C TRP A 39 -10.85 4.29 0.46
N GLY A 40 -12.05 3.74 0.28
CA GLY A 40 -12.75 3.71 -1.01
C GLY A 40 -12.09 2.81 -2.05
N LEU A 41 -11.19 1.91 -1.63
CA LEU A 41 -10.46 1.04 -2.54
C LEU A 41 -11.36 -0.06 -3.13
N PRO A 42 -11.02 -0.56 -4.34
CA PRO A 42 -11.63 -1.76 -4.91
C PRO A 42 -11.56 -2.97 -3.97
N ASN A 43 -12.72 -3.57 -3.71
CA ASN A 43 -12.89 -4.73 -2.81
C ASN A 43 -13.44 -5.98 -3.54
N ARG A 44 -13.36 -5.99 -4.87
CA ARG A 44 -13.84 -7.07 -5.73
C ARG A 44 -12.87 -7.28 -6.87
N GLY A 45 -13.01 -8.41 -7.55
CA GLY A 45 -12.22 -8.73 -8.74
C GLY A 45 -10.98 -9.58 -8.44
N ARG A 46 -9.99 -9.50 -9.31
CA ARG A 46 -8.83 -10.40 -9.36
C ARG A 46 -7.88 -10.15 -8.18
N LYS A 47 -7.16 -11.19 -7.76
CA LYS A 47 -6.12 -11.06 -6.74
C LYS A 47 -4.97 -10.21 -7.28
N VAL A 48 -4.46 -9.30 -6.44
CA VAL A 48 -3.29 -8.47 -6.75
C VAL A 48 -2.06 -9.36 -6.95
N CYS A 49 -1.40 -9.23 -8.10
CA CYS A 49 -0.14 -9.92 -8.41
C CYS A 49 1.05 -9.09 -7.91
N PHE A 50 1.50 -9.36 -6.67
CA PHE A 50 2.60 -8.62 -6.04
C PHE A 50 3.89 -9.44 -5.99
N ASP A 51 4.38 -9.81 -7.16
CA ASP A 51 5.54 -10.67 -7.33
C ASP A 51 6.64 -10.00 -8.16
N ASN A 52 7.89 -10.39 -7.88
CA ASN A 52 9.05 -9.85 -8.58
C ASN A 52 9.21 -10.57 -9.93
N CYS A 53 8.77 -9.92 -11.00
CA CYS A 53 8.96 -10.37 -12.37
C CYS A 53 10.08 -9.52 -13.02
N PRO A 54 11.27 -10.11 -13.32
CA PRO A 54 12.39 -9.39 -13.92
C PRO A 54 12.04 -8.70 -15.24
N GLU A 55 11.18 -9.33 -16.05
CA GLU A 55 10.72 -8.85 -17.35
C GLU A 55 9.90 -7.58 -17.18
N ILE A 56 8.93 -7.60 -16.26
CA ILE A 56 8.12 -6.43 -15.89
C ILE A 56 8.99 -5.34 -15.28
N THR A 57 9.96 -5.70 -14.44
CA THR A 57 10.88 -4.73 -13.83
C THR A 57 11.70 -4.00 -14.90
N LYS A 58 12.21 -4.74 -15.89
CA LYS A 58 12.93 -4.17 -17.02
C LYS A 58 12.02 -3.28 -17.87
N ALA A 59 10.79 -3.71 -18.14
CA ALA A 59 9.81 -2.90 -18.88
C ALA A 59 9.49 -1.58 -18.16
N MET A 60 9.24 -1.63 -16.85
CA MET A 60 8.99 -0.46 -16.02
C MET A 60 10.16 0.52 -16.07
N TYR A 61 11.40 0.05 -15.94
CA TYR A 61 12.57 0.91 -16.01
C TYR A 61 12.78 1.51 -17.41
N ASN A 62 12.43 0.78 -18.47
CA ASN A 62 12.49 1.34 -19.83
C ASN A 62 11.47 2.48 -20.02
N ILE A 63 10.24 2.34 -19.50
CA ILE A 63 9.20 3.40 -19.59
C ILE A 63 9.73 4.72 -19.01
N TYR A 64 10.38 4.67 -17.85
CA TYR A 64 10.90 5.86 -17.17
C TYR A 64 12.36 6.20 -17.51
N ASN A 65 12.96 5.56 -18.52
CA ASN A 65 14.37 5.73 -18.89
C ASN A 65 15.34 5.62 -17.70
N ILE A 66 15.05 4.69 -16.80
CA ILE A 66 15.80 4.43 -15.58
C ILE A 66 17.04 3.57 -15.92
N THR A 67 18.23 4.17 -15.85
CA THR A 67 19.51 3.51 -16.21
C THR A 67 20.46 3.22 -15.05
N SER A 68 20.22 3.77 -13.84
CA SER A 68 21.14 3.66 -12.69
C SER A 68 20.60 2.82 -11.53
N LYS A 69 21.48 2.36 -10.63
CA LYS A 69 21.12 1.62 -9.40
C LYS A 69 20.38 2.47 -8.37
N ASN A 70 20.59 3.78 -8.35
CA ASN A 70 20.00 4.73 -7.39
C ASN A 70 18.60 5.23 -7.80
N SER A 71 18.19 4.98 -9.04
CA SER A 71 16.87 5.30 -9.61
C SER A 71 15.69 4.65 -8.89
N SER A 72 15.93 3.56 -8.17
CA SER A 72 14.90 2.83 -7.43
C SER A 72 14.51 3.52 -6.11
N SER A 73 15.21 4.57 -5.69
CA SER A 73 14.94 5.23 -4.40
C SER A 73 13.59 5.94 -4.39
N LEU A 74 12.92 5.90 -3.24
CA LEU A 74 11.64 6.58 -2.99
C LEU A 74 11.71 8.07 -3.35
N THR A 75 12.82 8.72 -2.97
CA THR A 75 13.05 10.15 -3.24
C THR A 75 13.11 10.45 -4.74
N ASN A 76 13.77 9.59 -5.52
CA ASN A 76 13.87 9.80 -6.96
C ASN A 76 12.54 9.59 -7.65
N TRP A 77 11.75 8.58 -7.24
CA TRP A 77 10.39 8.40 -7.74
C TRP A 77 9.49 9.59 -7.39
N CYS A 78 9.56 10.09 -6.16
CA CYS A 78 8.82 11.29 -5.76
C CYS A 78 9.22 12.52 -6.58
N LYS A 79 10.51 12.68 -6.92
CA LYS A 79 10.99 13.78 -7.76
C LYS A 79 10.46 13.64 -9.20
N MET A 80 10.57 12.44 -9.76
CA MET A 80 10.07 12.10 -11.10
C MET A 80 8.56 12.37 -11.23
N ILE A 81 7.75 11.93 -10.27
CA ILE A 81 6.30 12.17 -10.27
C ILE A 81 5.97 13.67 -10.18
N LYS A 82 6.77 14.46 -9.44
CA LYS A 82 6.61 15.92 -9.40
C LYS A 82 6.98 16.57 -10.73
N GLU A 83 8.03 16.09 -11.39
CA GLU A 83 8.48 16.57 -12.70
C GLU A 83 7.48 16.27 -13.83
N MET A 84 6.63 15.25 -13.67
CA MET A 84 5.49 14.96 -14.56
C MET A 84 4.38 16.04 -14.50
N ASN A 85 4.46 17.00 -13.56
CA ASN A 85 3.61 18.20 -13.48
C ASN A 85 2.10 17.94 -13.52
N GLY A 86 1.64 16.81 -12.96
CA GLY A 86 0.24 16.46 -12.89
C GLY A 86 -0.37 16.01 -14.23
N SER A 87 0.43 15.42 -15.13
CA SER A 87 -0.14 14.69 -16.26
C SER A 87 -1.15 13.65 -15.77
N HIS A 88 -2.26 13.51 -16.48
CA HIS A 88 -3.30 12.51 -16.19
C HIS A 88 -3.14 11.28 -17.09
N ASP A 89 -1.92 11.00 -17.53
CA ASP A 89 -1.61 9.87 -18.39
C ASP A 89 -1.34 8.60 -17.58
N ASP A 90 -1.36 7.47 -18.29
CA ASP A 90 -1.12 6.15 -17.72
C ASP A 90 0.27 6.05 -17.06
N ASP A 91 1.26 6.83 -17.51
CA ASP A 91 2.61 6.83 -16.96
C ASP A 91 2.67 7.51 -15.60
N PHE A 92 2.00 8.66 -15.42
CA PHE A 92 1.86 9.28 -14.11
C PHE A 92 1.11 8.37 -13.14
N VAL A 93 -0.02 7.81 -13.58
CA VAL A 93 -0.85 6.92 -12.76
C VAL A 93 -0.05 5.69 -12.33
N ARG A 94 0.63 5.03 -13.28
CA ARG A 94 1.54 3.90 -13.05
C ARG A 94 2.66 4.23 -12.07
N ALA A 95 3.29 5.41 -12.21
CA ALA A 95 4.38 5.83 -11.33
C ALA A 95 3.90 6.06 -9.89
N TRP A 96 2.78 6.77 -9.76
CA TRP A 96 2.15 7.05 -8.48
C TRP A 96 1.69 5.78 -7.78
N LEU A 97 1.10 4.84 -8.53
CA LEU A 97 0.65 3.57 -7.96
C LEU A 97 1.83 2.70 -7.53
N ALA A 98 2.93 2.64 -8.28
CA ALA A 98 4.14 1.91 -7.85
C ALA A 98 4.64 2.42 -6.49
N LEU A 99 4.64 3.75 -6.34
CA LEU A 99 4.94 4.44 -5.09
C LEU A 99 3.94 4.07 -3.99
N ALA A 100 2.65 4.10 -4.28
CA ALA A 100 1.60 3.81 -3.31
C ALA A 100 1.62 2.36 -2.83
N PHE A 101 1.81 1.40 -3.74
CA PHE A 101 1.92 -0.02 -3.39
C PHE A 101 3.17 -0.31 -2.56
N SER A 102 4.31 0.33 -2.85
CA SER A 102 5.57 0.08 -2.15
C SER A 102 5.69 0.79 -0.80
N SER A 103 5.08 1.97 -0.65
CA SER A 103 5.24 2.81 0.54
C SER A 103 4.04 2.80 1.47
N PHE A 104 2.84 2.64 0.92
CA PHE A 104 1.61 2.53 1.68
C PHE A 104 1.15 1.07 1.70
N LEU A 105 0.60 0.51 0.61
CA LEU A 105 -0.18 -0.73 0.69
C LEU A 105 0.62 -1.99 1.11
N ALA A 106 1.91 -2.05 0.82
CA ALA A 106 2.83 -3.12 1.24
C ALA A 106 4.16 -2.52 1.71
N PRO A 107 4.16 -1.83 2.86
CA PRO A 107 5.27 -1.01 3.25
C PRO A 107 6.47 -1.89 3.59
N SER A 108 7.64 -1.51 3.06
CA SER A 108 8.91 -2.15 3.38
C SER A 108 9.80 -1.23 4.20
N THR A 109 10.79 -1.78 4.89
CA THR A 109 11.84 -0.97 5.54
C THR A 109 12.86 -0.42 4.54
N SER A 110 12.71 -0.72 3.25
CA SER A 110 13.60 -0.21 2.21
C SER A 110 13.28 1.25 1.90
N LEU A 111 14.32 2.01 1.55
CA LEU A 111 14.19 3.35 0.98
C LEU A 111 14.04 3.30 -0.55
N SER A 112 13.79 2.12 -1.11
CA SER A 112 13.55 1.89 -2.53
C SER A 112 12.13 1.42 -2.80
N ILE A 113 11.60 1.77 -3.97
CA ILE A 113 10.40 1.16 -4.53
C ILE A 113 10.64 -0.34 -4.70
N SER A 114 9.64 -1.13 -4.31
CA SER A 114 9.69 -2.58 -4.42
C SER A 114 9.39 -2.98 -5.87
N PRO A 115 10.28 -3.72 -6.56
CA PRO A 115 9.99 -4.20 -7.91
C PRO A 115 8.74 -5.09 -7.99
N LYS A 116 8.33 -5.69 -6.87
CA LYS A 116 7.07 -6.44 -6.75
C LYS A 116 5.83 -5.60 -7.03
N SER A 117 5.91 -4.28 -6.79
CA SER A 117 4.80 -3.36 -7.07
C SER A 117 4.57 -3.17 -8.56
N PHE A 118 5.59 -3.35 -9.40
CA PHE A 118 5.51 -3.10 -10.84
C PHE A 118 4.49 -4.02 -11.50
N SER A 119 4.47 -5.30 -11.13
CA SER A 119 3.51 -6.29 -11.65
C SER A 119 2.05 -5.89 -11.46
N VAL A 120 1.75 -5.12 -10.41
CA VAL A 120 0.38 -4.65 -10.14
C VAL A 120 0.00 -3.46 -11.02
N VAL A 121 0.98 -2.60 -11.33
CA VAL A 121 0.73 -1.28 -11.91
C VAL A 121 1.06 -1.20 -13.40
N MET A 122 1.63 -2.26 -13.97
CA MET A 122 1.92 -2.33 -15.41
C MET A 122 0.68 -2.22 -16.29
N ASP A 123 -0.49 -2.58 -15.79
CA ASP A 123 -1.75 -2.32 -16.48
C ASP A 123 -2.66 -1.55 -15.53
N VAL A 124 -2.71 -0.23 -15.74
CA VAL A 124 -3.47 0.69 -14.88
C VAL A 124 -4.97 0.43 -14.96
N ASN A 125 -5.46 -0.09 -16.09
CA ASN A 125 -6.88 -0.36 -16.31
C ASN A 125 -7.37 -1.55 -15.46
N VAL A 126 -6.48 -2.51 -15.18
CA VAL A 126 -6.83 -3.71 -14.41
C VAL A 126 -6.95 -3.40 -12.91
N ILE A 127 -6.47 -2.25 -12.44
CA ILE A 127 -6.43 -1.92 -11.02
C ILE A 127 -7.83 -1.78 -10.42
N THR A 128 -8.77 -1.19 -11.16
CA THR A 128 -10.18 -1.08 -10.74
C THR A 128 -10.86 -2.44 -10.65
N GLU A 129 -10.36 -3.43 -11.40
CA GLU A 129 -10.81 -4.82 -11.39
C GLU A 129 -10.02 -5.73 -10.43
N THR A 130 -9.15 -5.18 -9.59
CA THR A 130 -8.37 -5.94 -8.61
C THR A 130 -8.88 -5.73 -7.19
N ASN A 131 -8.80 -6.78 -6.37
CA ASN A 131 -9.17 -6.69 -4.97
C ASN A 131 -8.00 -6.13 -4.13
N ILE A 132 -7.83 -4.81 -4.18
CA ILE A 132 -6.79 -4.09 -3.42
C ILE A 132 -7.08 -4.15 -1.92
N CYS A 133 -8.34 -4.12 -1.51
CA CYS A 133 -8.71 -4.23 -0.10
C CYS A 133 -8.22 -5.54 0.52
N GLN A 134 -8.46 -6.66 -0.17
CA GLN A 134 -7.96 -7.96 0.29
C GLN A 134 -6.44 -8.00 0.32
N PHE A 135 -5.76 -7.39 -0.66
CA PHE A 135 -4.30 -7.30 -0.64
C PHE A 135 -3.77 -6.57 0.60
N VAL A 136 -4.36 -5.42 0.97
CA VAL A 136 -3.97 -4.67 2.18
C VAL A 136 -4.15 -5.53 3.44
N VAL A 137 -5.26 -6.26 3.55
CA VAL A 137 -5.53 -7.17 4.66
C VAL A 137 -4.54 -8.32 4.71
N ASP A 138 -4.18 -8.88 3.56
CA ASP A 138 -3.19 -9.95 3.47
C ASP A 138 -1.80 -9.44 3.92
N GLN A 139 -1.40 -8.22 3.51
CA GLN A 139 -0.17 -7.58 3.98
C GLN A 139 -0.20 -7.31 5.48
N LEU A 140 -1.34 -6.85 6.01
CA LEU A 140 -1.55 -6.63 7.44
C LEU A 140 -1.37 -7.94 8.22
N LYS A 141 -2.06 -9.01 7.78
CA LYS A 141 -1.95 -10.35 8.37
C LYS A 141 -0.53 -10.88 8.31
N LEU A 142 0.15 -10.76 7.17
CA LEU A 142 1.56 -11.14 7.01
C LEU A 142 2.46 -10.36 7.97
N ALA A 143 2.27 -9.04 8.08
CA ALA A 143 3.05 -8.19 8.96
C ALA A 143 2.87 -8.57 10.43
N PHE A 144 1.65 -8.85 10.91
CA PHE A 144 1.45 -9.28 12.30
C PHE A 144 1.89 -10.72 12.57
N THR A 145 1.80 -11.60 11.56
CA THR A 145 2.25 -13.01 11.67
C THR A 145 3.78 -13.10 11.69
N LEU A 146 4.46 -12.40 10.78
CA LEU A 146 5.93 -12.40 10.66
C LEU A 146 6.60 -11.40 11.62
N GLY A 147 5.94 -10.28 11.88
CA GLY A 147 6.47 -9.12 12.60
C GLY A 147 6.47 -9.23 14.12
N ARG A 148 5.97 -10.34 14.71
CA ARG A 148 6.34 -10.69 16.10
C ARG A 148 7.86 -10.78 16.31
N ARG A 149 8.65 -10.93 15.23
CA ARG A 149 10.13 -10.87 15.25
C ARG A 149 10.73 -9.57 14.69
N ASN A 150 10.00 -8.76 13.94
CA ASN A 150 10.55 -7.58 13.25
C ASN A 150 9.65 -6.33 13.41
N LYS A 151 9.89 -5.57 14.50
CA LYS A 151 9.03 -4.47 14.99
C LYS A 151 8.80 -3.32 13.98
N LYS A 152 9.71 -3.11 13.03
CA LYS A 152 9.64 -1.99 12.06
C LYS A 152 8.56 -2.17 10.99
N ALA A 153 8.41 -3.38 10.44
CA ALA A 153 7.41 -3.70 9.43
C ALA A 153 5.98 -3.58 9.97
N VAL A 154 5.79 -3.97 11.24
CA VAL A 154 4.49 -3.84 11.92
C VAL A 154 4.12 -2.38 12.17
N CYS A 155 5.10 -1.53 12.48
CA CYS A 155 4.87 -0.11 12.72
C CYS A 155 4.30 0.61 11.48
N CYS A 156 4.75 0.25 10.27
CA CYS A 156 4.21 0.79 9.03
C CYS A 156 2.78 0.28 8.73
N CYS A 157 2.48 -0.99 9.00
CA CYS A 157 1.13 -1.52 8.82
C CYS A 157 0.15 -1.00 9.90
N VAL A 158 0.64 -0.69 11.09
CA VAL A 158 -0.12 0.01 12.12
C VAL A 158 -0.36 1.48 11.74
N PHE A 159 0.59 2.11 11.04
CA PHE A 159 0.38 3.43 10.46
C PHE A 159 -0.82 3.44 9.50
N HIS A 160 -1.05 2.36 8.74
CA HIS A 160 -2.27 2.23 7.91
C HIS A 160 -3.54 2.34 8.74
N ILE A 161 -3.64 1.56 9.83
CA ILE A 161 -4.81 1.55 10.73
C ILE A 161 -5.06 2.94 11.34
N VAL A 162 -4.01 3.68 11.65
CA VAL A 162 -4.10 4.97 12.36
C VAL A 162 -4.27 6.15 11.43
N VAL A 163 -3.67 6.11 10.24
CA VAL A 163 -3.90 7.10 9.20
C VAL A 163 -5.31 6.99 8.61
N SER A 164 -5.93 5.80 8.60
CA SER A 164 -7.37 5.68 8.36
C SER A 164 -8.25 6.45 9.35
N ALA A 165 -7.75 6.77 10.56
CA ALA A 165 -8.46 7.62 11.51
C ALA A 165 -8.22 9.12 11.28
N SER A 166 -7.29 9.48 10.38
CA SER A 166 -6.91 10.86 10.05
C SER A 166 -7.48 11.24 8.68
N SER A 167 -8.59 11.99 8.68
CA SER A 167 -9.42 12.32 7.50
C SER A 167 -8.68 12.93 6.30
N LEU A 168 -7.52 13.57 6.51
CA LEU A 168 -6.76 14.28 5.47
C LEU A 168 -6.04 13.37 4.46
N PHE A 169 -5.62 12.16 4.86
CA PHE A 169 -4.91 11.25 3.95
C PHE A 169 -5.88 10.37 3.14
N VAL A 170 -6.99 10.00 3.78
CA VAL A 170 -8.12 9.30 3.14
C VAL A 170 -8.67 10.11 1.96
N ALA A 171 -8.76 11.43 2.10
CA ALA A 171 -9.23 12.32 1.05
C ALA A 171 -8.36 12.24 -0.22
N SER A 172 -7.03 12.19 -0.09
CA SER A 172 -6.12 12.13 -1.25
C SER A 172 -6.18 10.79 -2.00
N ILE A 173 -6.30 9.67 -1.28
CA ILE A 173 -6.45 8.34 -1.90
C ILE A 173 -7.84 8.20 -2.52
N HIS A 174 -8.89 8.57 -1.80
CA HIS A 174 -10.26 8.52 -2.29
C HIS A 174 -10.46 9.42 -3.51
N PHE A 175 -9.91 10.64 -3.49
CA PHE A 175 -9.94 11.55 -4.65
C PHE A 175 -9.23 10.93 -5.85
N PHE A 176 -8.07 10.30 -5.66
CA PHE A 176 -7.36 9.65 -6.77
C PHE A 176 -8.15 8.49 -7.38
N PHE A 177 -8.68 7.57 -6.57
CA PHE A 177 -9.48 6.45 -7.08
C PHE A 177 -10.84 6.87 -7.64
N SER A 178 -11.43 7.96 -7.14
CA SER A 178 -12.71 8.47 -7.66
C SER A 178 -12.57 9.20 -9.01
N ASN A 179 -11.39 9.71 -9.34
CA ASN A 179 -11.12 10.40 -10.62
C ASN A 179 -10.55 9.46 -11.70
N ILE A 180 -10.44 8.15 -11.43
CA ILE A 180 -10.00 7.12 -12.40
C ILE A 180 -11.22 6.37 -13.01
N ASN A 181 -12.45 6.73 -12.63
CA ASN A 181 -13.69 6.22 -13.22
C ASN A 181 -14.31 7.22 -14.21
#